data_AF-A0A8X6WBA3-F1
#
_entry.id   AF-A0A8X6WBA3-F1
#
_cell.length_a   1.000
_cell.length_b   1.000
_cell.length_c   1.000
_cell.angle_alpha   90.00
_cell.angle_beta   90.00
_cell.angle_gamma   90.00
#
_symmetry.space_group_name_H-M   'P 1'
#
loop_
_entity.id
_entity.type
_entity.pdbx_description
1 polymer ?
#
loop_
_entity_poly.entity_id
_entity_poly.type
_entity_poly.pdbx_seq_one_letter_code
_entity_poly.pdbx_strand_id
1 'polypeptide(L)'
;MLTDGNSPDINVLDLADEIAAVLALLNKKESPMEILKFMSNLYFAPDLGIFIRIVLTHPISVERRERSFSKLKLIKKILRSTTTEDRLNGLATIAIEQELAEEISVKEILKPFSELKVKKKHFKV
;
A
#
# COMPACT_ATOMS: atom_id res chain seq x y z
N MET A 1 -6.21 18.21 13.00
CA MET A 1 -6.92 18.49 11.74
C MET A 1 -5.87 18.97 10.75
N LEU A 2 -5.88 18.51 9.50
CA LEU A 2 -4.90 18.93 8.49
C LEU A 2 -5.11 20.43 8.24
N THR A 3 -4.12 21.25 8.59
CA THR A 3 -4.16 22.72 8.54
C THR A 3 -2.78 23.22 8.17
N ASP A 4 -2.62 23.82 6.99
CA ASP A 4 -1.39 24.48 6.57
C ASP A 4 -1.39 25.97 6.99
N GLY A 5 -1.38 26.21 8.30
CA GLY A 5 -1.02 27.48 8.92
C GLY A 5 -1.89 28.73 8.68
N ASN A 6 -2.76 28.78 7.67
CA ASN A 6 -3.54 29.97 7.32
C ASN A 6 -5.03 29.71 7.03
N SER A 7 -5.43 28.47 6.77
CA SER A 7 -6.84 28.05 6.63
C SER A 7 -6.91 26.51 6.70
N PRO A 8 -8.05 25.93 7.13
CA PRO A 8 -8.21 24.48 7.07
C PRO A 8 -8.18 24.00 5.61
N ASP A 9 -7.55 22.84 5.37
CA ASP A 9 -7.44 22.22 4.03
C ASP A 9 -8.80 21.77 3.47
N ILE A 10 -9.83 21.70 4.33
CA ILE A 10 -11.22 21.38 4.02
C ILE A 10 -12.10 22.34 4.80
N ASN A 11 -12.99 23.07 4.14
CA ASN A 11 -13.95 23.93 4.82
C ASN A 11 -15.16 23.08 5.25
N VAL A 12 -15.43 23.04 6.56
CA VAL A 12 -16.52 22.22 7.11
C VAL A 12 -17.90 22.72 6.66
N LEU A 13 -18.06 24.03 6.44
CA LEU A 13 -19.32 24.61 5.96
C LEU A 13 -19.55 24.26 4.49
N ASP A 14 -18.53 24.46 3.65
CA ASP A 14 -18.60 24.12 2.22
C ASP A 14 -18.81 22.60 2.02
N LEU A 15 -18.12 21.77 2.81
CA LEU A 15 -18.32 20.32 2.81
C LEU A 15 -19.76 19.94 3.16
N ALA A 16 -20.40 20.60 4.13
CA ALA A 16 -21.77 20.31 4.50
C ALA A 16 -22.77 20.66 3.38
N ASP A 17 -22.56 21.81 2.73
CA ASP A 17 -23.37 22.25 1.59
C ASP A 17 -23.18 21.33 0.37
N GLU A 18 -21.95 20.92 0.09
CA GLU A 18 -21.61 19.96 -0.95
C GLU A 18 -22.24 18.59 -0.71
N ILE A 19 -22.19 18.09 0.53
CA ILE A 19 -22.87 16.85 0.92
C ILE A 19 -24.37 16.96 0.71
N ALA A 20 -24.99 18.07 1.11
CA ALA A 20 -26.43 18.29 0.91
C ALA A 20 -26.79 18.31 -0.59
N ALA A 21 -25.99 19.00 -1.41
CA ALA A 21 -26.19 19.06 -2.86
C ALA A 21 -26.04 17.68 -3.52
N VAL A 22 -25.01 16.91 -3.14
CA VAL A 22 -24.79 15.56 -3.66
C VAL A 22 -25.87 14.59 -3.20
N LEU A 23 -26.28 14.63 -1.94
CA LEU A 23 -27.38 13.79 -1.42
C LEU A 23 -28.72 14.10 -2.10
N ALA A 24 -28.95 15.34 -2.52
CA ALA A 24 -30.14 15.72 -3.28
C ALA A 24 -30.11 15.17 -4.72
N LEU A 25 -28.91 14.95 -5.29
CA LEU A 25 -28.72 14.37 -6.62
C LEU A 25 -28.69 12.83 -6.61
N LEU A 26 -28.34 12.22 -5.48
CA LEU A 26 -28.27 10.77 -5.32
C LEU A 26 -29.67 10.18 -5.15
N ASN A 27 -30.10 9.38 -6.13
CA ASN A 27 -31.26 8.52 -5.96
C ASN A 27 -30.89 7.34 -5.06
N LYS A 28 -31.65 7.11 -3.96
CA LYS A 28 -31.40 6.12 -2.89
C LYS A 28 -31.28 4.62 -3.32
N LYS A 29 -31.26 4.30 -4.61
CA LYS A 29 -31.24 2.95 -5.17
C LYS A 29 -30.05 2.65 -6.10
N GLU A 30 -29.01 3.49 -6.12
CA GLU A 30 -27.86 3.27 -7.00
C GLU A 30 -26.89 2.21 -6.48
N SER A 31 -26.33 1.45 -7.41
CA SER A 31 -25.29 0.45 -7.14
C SER A 31 -23.99 1.13 -6.66
N PRO A 32 -23.18 0.51 -5.79
CA PRO A 32 -21.89 1.06 -5.37
C PRO A 32 -20.98 1.51 -6.53
N MET A 33 -21.07 0.85 -7.68
CA MET A 33 -20.31 1.17 -8.88
C MET A 33 -20.79 2.46 -9.58
N GLU A 34 -22.09 2.74 -9.50
CA GLU A 34 -22.71 3.95 -10.04
C GLU A 34 -22.36 5.15 -9.17
N ILE A 35 -22.41 4.96 -7.84
CA ILE A 35 -21.92 5.94 -6.87
C ILE A 35 -20.44 6.24 -7.12
N LEU A 36 -19.61 5.23 -7.41
CA LEU A 36 -18.19 5.43 -7.73
C LEU A 36 -17.97 6.29 -8.99
N LYS A 37 -18.78 6.07 -10.04
CA LYS A 37 -18.74 6.88 -11.26
C LYS A 37 -19.24 8.30 -11.01
N PHE A 38 -20.27 8.45 -10.19
CA PHE A 38 -20.77 9.76 -9.77
C PHE A 38 -19.70 10.55 -9.00
N MET A 39 -18.98 9.88 -8.08
CA MET A 39 -17.84 10.45 -7.35
C MET A 39 -16.69 10.91 -8.25
N SER A 40 -16.52 10.30 -9.42
CA SER A 40 -15.54 10.75 -10.41
C SER A 40 -15.94 12.07 -11.11
N ASN A 41 -17.21 12.46 -11.07
CA ASN A 41 -17.77 13.62 -11.76
C ASN A 41 -18.08 14.79 -10.80
N LEU A 42 -17.62 14.71 -9.54
CA LEU A 42 -17.86 15.68 -8.47
C LEU A 42 -17.07 17.01 -8.65
N TYR A 43 -16.93 17.52 -9.87
CA TYR A 43 -16.21 18.79 -10.15
C TYR A 43 -16.83 20.00 -9.45
N PHE A 44 -18.10 19.91 -9.04
CA PHE A 44 -18.82 20.96 -8.32
C PHE A 44 -18.72 20.85 -6.79
N ALA A 45 -18.07 19.79 -6.27
CA ALA A 45 -17.95 19.51 -4.84
C ALA A 45 -16.53 19.04 -4.48
N PRO A 46 -15.54 19.96 -4.57
CA PRO A 46 -14.12 19.66 -4.32
C PRO A 46 -13.81 19.17 -2.90
N ASP A 47 -14.41 19.75 -1.86
CA ASP A 47 -14.13 19.42 -0.47
C ASP A 47 -14.63 18.01 -0.12
N LEU A 48 -15.80 17.65 -0.62
CA LEU A 48 -16.37 16.31 -0.53
C LEU A 48 -15.55 15.30 -1.33
N GLY A 49 -15.03 15.68 -2.50
CA GLY A 49 -14.11 14.86 -3.28
C GLY A 49 -12.83 14.51 -2.50
N ILE A 50 -12.24 15.48 -1.81
CA ILE A 50 -11.07 15.28 -0.94
C ILE A 50 -11.44 14.39 0.24
N PHE A 51 -12.55 14.68 0.92
CA PHE A 51 -13.02 13.90 2.07
C PHE A 51 -13.24 12.43 1.71
N ILE A 52 -13.96 12.15 0.62
CA ILE A 52 -14.20 10.80 0.12
C ILE A 52 -12.89 10.08 -0.20
N ARG A 53 -11.93 10.74 -0.85
CA ARG A 53 -10.61 10.14 -1.13
C ARG A 53 -9.87 9.74 0.14
N ILE A 54 -9.90 10.57 1.18
CA ILE A 54 -9.29 10.27 2.48
C ILE A 54 -9.99 9.06 3.12
N VAL A 55 -11.33 9.08 3.15
CA VAL A 55 -12.14 8.00 3.75
C VAL A 55 -11.96 6.68 3.02
N LEU A 56 -11.95 6.67 1.67
CA LEU A 56 -11.75 5.47 0.86
C LEU A 56 -10.31 4.94 0.91
N THR A 57 -9.32 5.82 1.07
CA THR A 57 -7.91 5.41 1.21
C THR A 57 -7.66 4.78 2.58
N HIS A 58 -8.43 5.12 3.61
CA HIS A 58 -8.25 4.61 4.96
C HIS A 58 -8.34 3.07 5.06
N PRO A 59 -9.43 2.40 4.60
CA PRO A 59 -9.49 0.94 4.62
C PRO A 59 -8.42 0.31 3.72
N ILE A 60 -8.13 0.90 2.54
CA ILE A 60 -7.09 0.39 1.62
C ILE A 60 -5.70 0.45 2.27
N SER A 61 -5.40 1.52 3.01
CA SER A 61 -4.12 1.69 3.71
C SER A 61 -4.02 0.79 4.93
N VAL A 62 -5.11 0.68 5.72
CA VAL A 62 -5.18 -0.18 6.89
C VAL A 62 -5.02 -1.65 6.50
N GLU A 63 -5.73 -2.13 5.47
CA GLU A 63 -5.60 -3.50 4.98
C GLU A 63 -4.20 -3.81 4.44
N ARG A 64 -3.60 -2.91 3.64
CA ARG A 64 -2.23 -3.07 3.14
C ARG A 64 -1.22 -3.13 4.27
N ARG A 65 -1.40 -2.27 5.28
CA ARG A 65 -0.57 -2.22 6.48
C ARG A 65 -0.72 -3.49 7.31
N GLU A 66 -1.95 -3.95 7.56
CA GLU A 66 -2.22 -5.19 8.29
C GLU A 66 -1.67 -6.42 7.57
N ARG A 67 -1.83 -6.48 6.24
CA ARG A 67 -1.27 -7.55 5.39
C ARG A 67 0.26 -7.57 5.45
N SER A 68 0.92 -6.42 5.32
CA SER A 68 2.39 -6.33 5.39
C SER A 68 2.93 -6.65 6.78
N PHE A 69 2.29 -6.16 7.85
CA PHE A 69 2.66 -6.52 9.23
C PHE A 69 2.41 -8.00 9.54
N SER A 70 1.34 -8.60 8.99
CA SER A 70 1.07 -10.03 9.14
C SER A 70 2.15 -10.88 8.46
N LYS A 71 2.55 -10.52 7.24
CA LYS A 71 3.67 -11.14 6.53
C LYS A 71 4.99 -11.00 7.29
N LEU A 72 5.30 -9.80 7.79
CA LEU A 72 6.47 -9.55 8.65
C LEU A 72 6.44 -10.40 9.93
N LYS A 73 5.29 -10.50 10.58
CA LYS A 73 5.10 -11.34 11.77
C LYS A 73 5.33 -12.81 11.46
N LEU A 74 4.88 -13.30 10.30
CA LEU A 74 5.15 -14.65 9.83
C LEU A 74 6.64 -14.88 9.57
N ILE A 75 7.32 -13.96 8.87
CA ILE A 75 8.77 -14.01 8.62
C ILE A 75 9.54 -14.06 9.95
N LYS A 76 9.21 -13.16 10.89
CA LYS A 76 9.82 -13.14 12.24
C LYS A 76 9.56 -14.43 13.02
N LYS A 77 8.36 -15.02 12.90
CA LYS A 77 8.01 -16.28 13.57
C LYS A 77 8.80 -17.45 13.02
N ILE A 78 8.97 -17.53 11.69
CA ILE A 78 9.71 -18.61 11.02
C ILE A 78 11.21 -18.53 11.34
N LEU A 79 11.78 -17.32 11.42
CA LEU A 79 13.24 -17.12 11.48
C LEU A 79 13.77 -16.78 12.89
N ARG A 80 13.04 -17.13 13.94
CA ARG A 80 13.17 -16.60 15.32
C ARG A 80 14.53 -16.79 16.05
N SER A 81 15.64 -17.10 15.39
CA SER A 81 16.94 -17.19 16.09
C SER A 81 18.20 -16.67 15.38
N THR A 82 18.19 -16.17 14.14
CA THR A 82 19.48 -15.74 13.49
C THR A 82 19.38 -14.62 12.43
N THR A 83 18.28 -13.87 12.33
CA THR A 83 18.11 -12.84 11.26
C THR A 83 18.51 -11.44 11.73
N THR A 84 19.46 -10.81 11.02
CA THR A 84 19.80 -9.39 11.15
C THR A 84 18.72 -8.49 10.53
N GLU A 85 18.67 -7.22 10.92
CA GLU A 85 17.67 -6.26 10.43
C GLU A 85 17.70 -6.12 8.90
N ASP A 86 18.89 -6.05 8.30
CA ASP A 86 19.06 -5.99 6.84
C ASP A 86 18.44 -7.20 6.12
N ARG A 87 18.66 -8.39 6.66
CA ARG A 87 18.12 -9.63 6.07
C ARG A 87 16.60 -9.71 6.27
N LEU A 88 16.09 -9.17 7.37
CA LEU A 88 14.65 -9.07 7.61
C LEU A 88 13.98 -8.11 6.61
N ASN A 89 14.58 -6.94 6.39
CA ASN A 89 14.07 -5.95 5.44
C ASN A 89 14.05 -6.51 4.02
N GLY A 90 15.12 -7.19 3.58
CA GLY A 90 15.14 -7.84 2.27
C GLY A 90 14.04 -8.91 2.10
N LEU A 91 13.80 -9.74 3.12
CA LEU A 91 12.73 -10.74 3.09
C LEU A 91 11.33 -10.12 3.14
N ALA A 92 11.17 -9.01 3.86
CA ALA A 92 9.93 -8.26 3.89
C ALA A 92 9.58 -7.70 2.51
N THR A 93 10.56 -7.12 1.81
CA THR A 93 10.40 -6.63 0.44
C THR A 93 9.98 -7.75 -0.50
N ILE A 94 10.65 -8.91 -0.45
CA ILE A 94 10.29 -10.07 -1.27
C ILE A 94 8.87 -10.57 -0.96
N ALA A 95 8.45 -10.57 0.31
CA ALA A 95 7.12 -11.05 0.70
C ALA A 95 5.98 -10.08 0.39
N ILE A 96 6.27 -8.78 0.29
CA ILE A 96 5.33 -7.75 -0.17
C ILE A 96 5.19 -7.84 -1.69
N GLU A 97 6.32 -7.90 -2.40
CA GLU A 97 6.40 -7.98 -3.86
C GLU A 97 6.40 -9.43 -4.35
N GLN A 98 5.62 -10.30 -3.72
CA GLN A 98 5.65 -11.75 -3.96
C GLN A 98 5.33 -12.08 -5.43
N GLU A 99 4.42 -11.35 -6.06
CA GLU A 99 4.03 -11.53 -7.47
C GLU A 99 5.22 -11.28 -8.41
N LEU A 100 5.96 -10.19 -8.20
CA LEU A 100 7.19 -9.90 -8.94
C LEU A 100 8.31 -10.89 -8.59
N ALA A 101 8.37 -11.35 -7.34
CA ALA A 101 9.36 -12.33 -6.92
C ALA A 101 9.16 -13.71 -7.57
N GLU A 102 7.91 -14.07 -7.91
CA GLU A 102 7.57 -15.30 -8.63
C GLU A 102 8.02 -15.27 -10.10
N GLU A 103 8.11 -14.08 -10.70
CA GLU A 103 8.67 -13.88 -12.04
C GLU A 103 10.21 -14.00 -12.08
N ILE A 104 10.88 -13.79 -10.95
CA ILE A 104 12.34 -13.84 -10.87
C ILE A 104 12.82 -15.29 -10.71
N SER A 105 13.64 -15.75 -11.67
CA SER A 105 14.25 -17.08 -11.61
C SER A 105 15.33 -17.18 -10.54
N VAL A 106 15.06 -17.96 -9.49
CA VAL A 106 16.04 -18.27 -8.43
C VAL A 106 17.33 -18.87 -9.01
N LYS A 107 17.24 -19.60 -10.13
CA LYS A 107 18.41 -20.18 -10.82
C LYS A 107 19.32 -19.12 -11.42
N GLU A 108 18.76 -18.02 -11.90
CA GLU A 108 19.53 -16.89 -12.44
C GLU A 108 20.23 -16.12 -11.33
N ILE A 109 19.55 -15.94 -10.19
CA ILE A 109 20.19 -15.37 -8.99
C ILE A 109 21.35 -16.26 -8.52
N LEU A 110 21.19 -17.58 -8.54
CA LEU A 110 22.18 -18.51 -8.00
C LEU A 110 23.48 -18.60 -8.82
N LYS A 111 23.43 -18.35 -10.14
CA LYS A 111 24.61 -18.38 -11.03
C LYS A 111 25.78 -17.53 -10.52
N PRO A 112 25.63 -16.22 -10.28
CA PRO A 112 26.72 -15.40 -9.76
C PRO A 112 27.21 -15.83 -8.36
N PHE A 113 26.33 -16.31 -7.48
CA PHE A 113 26.77 -16.83 -6.18
C PHE A 113 27.59 -18.12 -6.30
N SER A 114 27.29 -18.95 -7.30
CA SER A 114 28.05 -20.16 -7.59
C SER A 114 29.44 -19.83 -8.14
N GLU A 115 29.55 -18.86 -9.04
CA GLU A 115 30.82 -18.36 -9.59
C GLU A 115 31.71 -17.74 -8.50
N LEU A 116 31.11 -17.05 -7.52
CA LEU A 116 31.84 -16.50 -6.36
C LEU A 116 32.41 -17.60 -5.43
N LYS A 117 31.71 -18.73 -5.28
CA LYS A 117 32.16 -19.85 -4.43
C LYS A 117 33.26 -20.71 -5.07
N VAL A 118 33.42 -20.66 -6.40
CA VAL A 118 34.42 -21.46 -7.12
C VAL A 118 35.85 -20.92 -6.94
N LYS A 119 36.04 -19.71 -6.39
CA LYS A 119 37.37 -19.20 -6.01
C LYS A 119 37.95 -19.85 -4.73
N LYS A 120 37.71 -21.14 -4.47
CA LYS A 120 38.53 -21.90 -3.51
C LYS A 120 39.85 -22.21 -4.19
N LYS A 121 40.89 -21.44 -3.86
CA LYS A 121 42.27 -21.69 -4.30
C LYS A 121 42.63 -23.16 -4.08
N HIS A 122 43.05 -23.85 -5.14
CA HIS A 122 43.73 -25.14 -5.00
C HIS A 122 44.99 -24.93 -4.16
N PHE A 123 44.96 -25.38 -2.90
CA PHE A 123 46.18 -25.64 -2.16
C PHE A 123 46.80 -26.89 -2.79
N LYS A 124 47.94 -26.71 -3.48
CA LYS A 124 48.85 -27.82 -3.75
C LYS A 124 49.48 -28.18 -2.40
N VAL A 125 49.21 -29.40 -1.95
CA VAL A 125 50.05 -30.11 -0.96
C VAL A 125 51.14 -30.83 -1.74
#